data_AF-A0A7C6T801-F1
#
_entry.id   AF-A0A7C6T801-F1
#
_cell.length_a   1.000
_cell.length_b   1.000
_cell.length_c   1.000
_cell.angle_alpha   90.00
_cell.angle_beta   90.00
_cell.angle_gamma   90.00
#
_symmetry.space_group_name_H-M   'P 1'
#
loop_
_entity.id
_entity.type
_entity.pdbx_description
1 polymer ?
#
loop_
_entity_poly.entity_id
_entity_poly.type
_entity_poly.pdbx_seq_one_letter_code
_entity_poly.pdbx_strand_id
1 'polypeptide(L)'
;MSQTHSRARVAVPVLVIAIAAGLLIYRAAASRRAAEIPEGRIIASGTVEMTQVAVSSKLFGRLENLLVDEGDSVKRGQPLARLDARELEAKQAELEAAIAAAEARLQELEKGARPEELARARAA
;
A
#
# COMPACT_ATOMS: atom_id res chain seq x y z
N MET A 1 -63.03 -75.63 12.74
CA MET A 1 -61.64 -75.56 13.27
C MET A 1 -60.73 -75.24 12.08
N SER A 2 -59.69 -74.41 12.11
CA SER A 2 -58.92 -73.71 13.15
C SER A 2 -58.03 -72.67 12.45
N GLN A 3 -57.80 -71.55 13.13
CA GLN A 3 -57.17 -70.31 12.68
C GLN A 3 -55.69 -70.46 12.25
N THR A 4 -55.28 -69.84 11.14
CA THR A 4 -53.86 -69.65 10.77
C THR A 4 -53.61 -68.33 10.01
N HIS A 5 -53.94 -67.17 10.58
CA HIS A 5 -53.49 -65.86 10.05
C HIS A 5 -53.30 -64.82 11.17
N SER A 6 -52.39 -65.06 12.13
CA SER A 6 -52.11 -64.10 13.21
C SER A 6 -50.67 -63.59 13.24
N ARG A 7 -49.70 -64.34 12.72
CA ARG A 7 -48.26 -63.96 12.78
C ARG A 7 -47.85 -62.92 11.74
N ALA A 8 -48.42 -62.97 10.53
CA ALA A 8 -48.05 -62.07 9.43
C ALA A 8 -48.54 -60.63 9.63
N ARG A 9 -49.66 -60.42 10.35
CA ARG A 9 -50.22 -59.08 10.61
C ARG A 9 -49.35 -58.22 11.53
N VAL A 10 -48.62 -58.86 12.45
CA VAL A 10 -47.71 -58.17 13.39
C VAL A 10 -46.28 -58.13 12.85
N ALA A 11 -45.88 -59.08 12.02
CA ALA A 11 -44.52 -59.13 11.46
C ALA A 11 -44.21 -57.93 10.53
N VAL A 12 -45.18 -57.50 9.72
CA VAL A 12 -45.00 -56.38 8.78
C VAL A 12 -44.71 -55.04 9.49
N PRO A 13 -45.51 -54.57 10.48
CA PRO A 13 -45.21 -53.31 11.16
C PRO A 13 -43.90 -53.37 11.96
N VAL A 14 -43.55 -54.51 12.55
CA VAL A 14 -42.27 -54.67 13.27
C VAL A 14 -41.08 -54.54 12.31
N LEU A 15 -41.17 -55.12 11.11
CA LEU A 15 -40.12 -55.00 10.10
C LEU A 15 -39.98 -53.54 9.62
N VAL A 16 -41.09 -52.83 9.41
CA VAL A 16 -41.08 -51.41 9.01
C VAL A 16 -40.45 -50.54 10.11
N ILE A 17 -40.78 -50.78 11.37
CA ILE A 17 -40.19 -50.06 12.51
C ILE A 17 -38.68 -50.35 12.61
N ALA A 18 -38.25 -51.61 12.41
CA ALA A 18 -36.83 -51.96 12.42
C ALA A 18 -36.05 -51.29 11.28
N ILE A 19 -36.63 -51.23 10.07
CA ILE A 19 -36.03 -50.53 8.93
C ILE A 19 -35.97 -49.02 9.18
N ALA A 20 -37.04 -48.42 9.70
CA ALA A 20 -37.09 -47.00 10.03
C ALA A 20 -36.08 -46.64 11.13
N ALA A 21 -35.96 -47.45 12.18
CA ALA A 21 -34.97 -47.29 13.24
C ALA A 21 -33.54 -47.44 12.69
N GLY A 22 -33.30 -48.45 11.85
CA GLY A 22 -32.02 -48.64 11.18
C GLY A 22 -31.63 -47.46 10.30
N LEU A 23 -32.59 -46.91 9.55
CA LEU A 23 -32.39 -45.74 8.70
C LEU A 23 -32.12 -44.47 9.53
N LEU A 24 -32.85 -44.29 10.64
CA LEU A 24 -32.63 -43.18 11.57
C LEU A 24 -31.25 -43.27 12.23
N ILE A 25 -30.83 -44.45 12.69
CA ILE A 25 -29.49 -44.69 13.26
C ILE A 25 -28.41 -44.44 12.21
N TYR A 26 -28.59 -44.93 10.97
CA TYR A 26 -27.64 -44.71 9.88
C TYR A 26 -27.50 -43.22 9.54
N ARG A 27 -28.62 -42.48 9.46
CA ARG A 27 -28.60 -41.03 9.21
C ARG A 27 -27.94 -40.27 10.36
N ALA A 28 -28.21 -40.64 11.61
CA ALA A 28 -27.62 -40.03 12.79
C ALA A 28 -26.12 -40.34 12.95
N ALA A 29 -25.66 -41.52 12.52
CA ALA A 29 -24.24 -41.87 12.50
C ALA A 29 -23.49 -41.16 11.36
N ALA A 30 -24.12 -41.03 10.19
CA ALA A 30 -23.54 -40.33 9.04
C ALA A 30 -23.42 -38.82 9.28
N SER A 31 -24.37 -38.19 9.98
CA SER A 31 -24.30 -36.76 10.31
C SER A 31 -23.19 -36.44 11.32
N ARG A 32 -22.88 -37.36 12.25
CA ARG A 32 -21.77 -37.20 13.20
C ARG A 32 -20.40 -37.24 12.51
N ARG A 33 -20.21 -38.12 11.53
CA ARG A 33 -18.95 -38.20 10.74
C ARG A 33 -18.69 -36.96 9.90
N ALA A 34 -19.73 -36.27 9.43
CA ALA A 34 -19.57 -35.02 8.69
C ALA A 34 -19.17 -33.82 9.58
N ALA A 35 -19.33 -33.95 10.90
CA ALA A 35 -19.00 -32.91 11.89
C ALA A 35 -17.61 -33.09 12.53
N GLU A 36 -16.91 -34.19 12.25
CA GLU A 36 -15.52 -34.40 12.69
C GLU A 36 -14.58 -33.55 11.83
N ILE A 37 -14.35 -32.30 12.25
CA ILE A 37 -13.17 -31.55 11.83
C ILE A 37 -11.96 -32.32 12.38
N PRO A 38 -11.04 -32.81 11.53
CA PRO A 38 -9.92 -33.63 12.00
C PRO A 38 -9.13 -32.87 13.08
N GLU A 39 -8.96 -33.50 14.24
CA GLU A 39 -8.18 -32.95 15.35
C GLU A 39 -6.79 -32.53 14.84
N GLY A 40 -6.43 -31.25 15.01
CA GLY A 40 -5.14 -30.68 14.61
C GLY A 40 -5.15 -29.77 13.38
N ARG A 41 -6.28 -29.53 12.71
CA ARG A 41 -6.37 -28.55 11.62
C ARG A 41 -6.79 -27.17 12.13
N ILE A 42 -5.82 -26.27 12.29
CA ILE A 42 -6.08 -24.85 12.58
C ILE A 42 -6.51 -24.16 11.28
N ILE A 43 -7.75 -23.69 11.22
CA ILE A 43 -8.25 -22.84 10.13
C ILE A 43 -8.24 -21.41 10.66
N ALA A 44 -7.28 -20.61 10.20
CA ALA A 44 -7.18 -19.20 10.55
C ALA A 44 -7.59 -18.34 9.35
N SER A 45 -8.47 -17.38 9.59
CA SER A 45 -8.77 -16.30 8.67
C SER A 45 -8.08 -15.04 9.18
N GLY A 46 -7.39 -14.33 8.31
CA GLY A 46 -6.73 -13.07 8.60
C GLY A 46 -6.92 -12.09 7.45
N THR A 47 -6.79 -10.80 7.74
CA THR A 47 -6.87 -9.74 6.74
C THR A 47 -5.45 -9.29 6.38
N VAL A 48 -5.23 -9.02 5.10
CA VAL A 48 -3.99 -8.38 4.65
C VAL A 48 -4.14 -6.87 4.82
N GLU A 49 -3.33 -6.28 5.68
CA GLU A 49 -3.25 -4.82 5.82
C GLU A 49 -2.24 -4.24 4.83
N MET A 50 -2.62 -3.13 4.18
CA MET A 50 -1.74 -2.38 3.30
C MET A 50 -1.61 -0.95 3.81
N THR A 51 -0.39 -0.44 3.86
CA THR A 51 -0.14 0.97 4.14
C THR A 51 -0.30 1.77 2.87
N GLN A 52 -1.28 2.67 2.84
CA GLN A 52 -1.49 3.59 1.73
C GLN A 52 -0.99 4.98 2.11
N VAL A 53 -0.31 5.64 1.17
CA VAL A 53 0.18 7.01 1.33
C VAL A 53 -0.25 7.84 0.13
N ALA A 54 -0.83 9.01 0.39
CA ALA A 54 -1.11 9.98 -0.65
C ALA A 54 0.15 10.79 -0.92
N VAL A 55 0.60 10.81 -2.17
CA VAL A 55 1.75 11.60 -2.61
C VAL A 55 1.25 12.84 -3.33
N SER A 56 1.70 14.01 -2.90
CA SER A 56 1.37 15.30 -3.51
C SER A 56 2.60 16.18 -3.62
N SER A 57 2.56 17.14 -4.54
CA SER A 57 3.62 18.14 -4.64
C SER A 57 3.52 19.14 -3.50
N LYS A 58 4.68 19.55 -2.98
CA LYS A 58 4.76 20.62 -1.96
C LYS A 58 4.46 22.00 -2.55
N LEU A 59 4.78 22.19 -3.82
CA LEU A 59 4.55 23.43 -4.56
C LEU A 59 3.44 23.21 -5.58
N PHE A 60 2.68 24.26 -5.84
CA PHE A 60 1.76 24.29 -6.97
C PHE A 60 2.55 24.52 -8.26
N GLY A 61 2.19 23.82 -9.32
CA GLY A 61 2.88 23.92 -10.60
C GLY A 61 2.22 23.04 -11.65
N ARG A 62 2.63 23.22 -12.91
CA ARG A 62 2.21 22.37 -14.01
C ARG A 62 3.02 21.07 -14.01
N LEU A 63 2.37 19.93 -14.21
CA LEU A 63 3.06 18.67 -14.45
C LEU A 63 3.79 18.76 -15.80
N GLU A 64 5.10 18.59 -15.78
CA GLU A 64 5.92 18.52 -16.98
C GLU A 64 5.97 17.07 -17.49
N ASN A 65 6.33 16.14 -16.60
CA ASN A 65 6.46 14.72 -16.94
C ASN A 65 5.99 13.83 -15.78
N LEU A 66 5.32 12.72 -16.10
CA LEU A 66 5.11 11.59 -15.20
C LEU A 66 6.15 10.51 -15.54
N LEU A 67 6.86 10.00 -14.54
CA LEU A 67 8.05 9.14 -14.71
C LEU A 67 7.78 7.67 -14.37
N VAL A 68 6.55 7.34 -13.98
CA VAL A 68 6.13 6.01 -13.53
C VAL A 68 4.71 5.74 -14.03
N ASP A 69 4.41 4.46 -14.26
CA ASP A 69 3.08 4.00 -14.63
C ASP A 69 2.35 3.34 -13.44
N GLU A 70 1.04 3.15 -13.59
CA GLU A 70 0.23 2.49 -12.58
C GLU A 70 0.66 1.02 -12.39
N GLY A 71 0.92 0.64 -11.14
CA GLY A 71 1.39 -0.71 -10.78
C GLY A 71 2.92 -0.85 -10.72
N ASP A 72 3.68 0.19 -11.09
CA ASP A 72 5.13 0.15 -11.01
C ASP A 72 5.64 0.07 -9.56
N SER A 73 6.67 -0.75 -9.37
CA SER A 73 7.40 -0.82 -8.10
C SER A 73 8.44 0.29 -8.04
N VAL A 74 8.33 1.17 -7.05
CA VAL A 74 9.21 2.34 -6.89
C VAL A 74 10.09 2.23 -5.64
N LYS A 75 11.27 2.86 -5.67
CA LYS A 75 12.21 2.89 -4.54
C LYS A 75 12.15 4.22 -3.80
N ARG A 76 12.61 4.23 -2.55
CA ARG A 76 12.72 5.46 -1.75
C ARG A 76 13.64 6.46 -2.46
N GLY A 77 13.15 7.69 -2.63
CA GLY A 77 13.89 8.77 -3.29
C GLY A 77 13.79 8.77 -4.82
N GLN A 78 13.10 7.79 -5.41
CA GLN A 78 12.85 7.78 -6.85
C GLN A 78 11.90 8.93 -7.24
N PRO A 79 12.27 9.77 -8.22
CA PRO A 79 11.36 10.76 -8.78
C PRO A 79 10.17 10.08 -9.46
N LEU A 80 8.95 10.48 -9.07
CA LEU A 80 7.71 9.96 -9.68
C LEU A 80 7.17 10.89 -10.76
N ALA A 81 7.38 12.19 -10.60
CA ALA A 81 6.90 13.23 -11.49
C ALA A 81 7.87 14.42 -11.47
N ARG A 82 7.87 15.20 -12.55
CA ARG A 82 8.57 16.47 -12.67
C ARG A 82 7.56 17.58 -12.92
N LEU A 83 7.70 18.67 -12.17
CA LEU A 83 6.92 19.88 -12.38
C LEU A 83 7.72 20.87 -13.23
N ASP A 84 7.02 21.68 -14.03
CA ASP A 84 7.60 22.78 -14.78
C ASP A 84 8.22 23.81 -13.81
N ALA A 85 9.53 24.00 -13.93
CA ALA A 85 10.33 24.83 -13.04
C ALA A 85 10.91 26.07 -13.74
N ARG A 86 10.50 26.41 -14.97
CA ARG A 86 11.13 27.49 -15.75
C ARG A 86 11.19 28.84 -15.04
N GLU A 87 10.12 29.21 -14.34
CA GLU A 87 10.09 30.45 -13.55
C GLU A 87 11.04 30.39 -12.34
N LEU A 88 11.13 29.23 -11.69
CA LEU A 88 12.04 29.01 -10.56
C LEU A 88 13.50 29.03 -11.00
N GLU A 89 13.80 28.41 -12.14
CA GLU A 89 15.14 28.40 -12.76
C GLU A 89 15.57 29.82 -13.17
N ALA A 90 14.68 30.57 -13.80
CA ALA A 90 14.94 31.97 -14.15
C ALA A 90 15.21 32.82 -12.90
N LYS A 91 14.41 32.63 -11.83
CA LYS A 91 14.61 33.35 -10.57
C LYS A 91 15.90 32.96 -9.87
N GLN A 92 16.25 31.68 -9.92
CA GLN A 92 17.52 31.18 -9.40
C GLN A 92 18.69 31.86 -10.11
N ALA A 93 18.69 31.90 -11.44
CA ALA A 93 19.75 32.53 -12.22
C ALA A 93 19.90 34.05 -11.91
N GLU A 94 18.77 34.76 -11.74
CA GLU A 94 18.77 36.16 -11.32
C GLU A 94 19.45 36.35 -9.94
N LEU A 95 19.12 35.49 -8.97
CA LEU A 95 19.67 35.55 -7.63
C LEU A 95 21.15 35.17 -7.59
N GLU A 96 21.57 34.18 -8.36
CA GLU A 96 22.97 33.80 -8.50
C GLU A 96 23.82 34.95 -9.08
N ALA A 97 23.31 35.65 -10.09
CA ALA A 97 23.97 36.85 -10.63
C ALA A 97 24.05 37.99 -9.60
N ALA A 98 23.01 38.18 -8.79
CA ALA A 98 23.01 39.18 -7.72
C ALA A 98 24.04 38.85 -6.62
N ILE A 99 24.18 37.57 -6.26
CA ILE A 99 25.21 37.10 -5.32
C ILE A 99 26.60 37.38 -5.88
N ALA A 100 26.87 37.00 -7.14
CA ALA A 100 28.17 37.22 -7.77
C ALA A 100 28.54 38.72 -7.83
N ALA A 101 27.58 39.60 -8.12
CA ALA A 101 27.81 41.05 -8.11
C ALA A 101 28.12 41.58 -6.70
N ALA A 102 27.41 41.08 -5.68
CA ALA A 102 27.67 41.46 -4.29
C ALA A 102 29.05 40.98 -3.80
N GLU A 103 29.44 39.76 -4.15
CA GLU A 103 30.76 39.20 -3.84
C GLU A 103 31.88 39.99 -4.53
N ALA A 104 31.71 40.36 -5.80
CA ALA A 104 32.67 41.20 -6.50
C ALA A 104 32.84 42.57 -5.82
N ARG A 105 31.73 43.16 -5.37
CA ARG A 105 31.74 44.43 -4.65
C ARG A 105 32.40 44.31 -3.28
N LEU A 106 32.14 43.22 -2.55
CA LEU A 106 32.81 42.93 -1.29
C LEU A 106 34.32 42.81 -1.49
N GLN A 107 34.76 42.05 -2.50
CA GLN A 107 36.19 41.92 -2.81
C GLN A 107 36.83 43.27 -3.17
N GLU A 108 36.13 44.15 -3.88
CA GLU A 108 36.62 45.50 -4.18
C GLU A 108 36.80 46.32 -2.89
N LEU A 109 35.84 46.25 -1.98
CA LEU A 109 35.92 46.95 -0.69
C LEU A 109 37.02 46.37 0.23
N GLU A 110 37.20 45.04 0.24
CA GLU A 110 38.22 44.35 1.02
C GLU A 110 39.64 44.62 0.51
N LYS A 111 39.82 44.73 -0.80
CA LYS A 111 41.11 45.11 -1.41
C LYS A 111 41.51 46.56 -1.09
N GLY A 112 40.58 47.36 -0.56
CA GLY A 112 40.82 48.76 -0.21
C GLY A 112 41.14 49.65 -1.41
N ALA A 113 41.52 50.90 -1.15
CA ALA A 113 41.93 51.82 -2.20
C ALA A 113 43.14 51.27 -2.97
N ARG A 114 43.09 51.31 -4.30
CA ARG A 114 44.17 50.77 -5.13
C ARG A 114 45.47 51.52 -4.80
N PRO A 115 46.66 50.88 -4.87
CA PRO A 115 47.93 51.55 -4.59
C PRO A 115 48.12 52.84 -5.41
N GLU A 116 47.56 52.85 -6.63
CA GLU A 116 47.53 53.98 -7.54
C GLU A 116 46.70 55.17 -7.01
N GLU A 117 45.57 54.90 -6.35
CA GLU A 117 44.73 55.92 -5.72
C GLU A 117 45.37 56.48 -4.45
N LEU A 118 46.00 55.62 -3.64
CA LEU A 118 46.78 56.03 -2.48
C LEU A 118 48.00 56.88 -2.86
N ALA A 119 48.70 56.51 -3.94
CA ALA A 119 49.86 57.27 -4.44
C ALA A 119 49.44 58.65 -4.96
N ARG A 120 48.30 58.74 -5.66
CA ARG A 120 47.78 60.01 -6.17
C ARG A 120 47.25 60.91 -5.04
N ALA A 121 46.62 60.34 -4.02
CA ALA A 121 46.15 61.08 -2.84
C ALA A 121 47.28 61.60 -1.94
N ARG A 122 48.45 60.95 -1.92
CA ARG A 122 49.64 61.42 -1.19
C ARG A 122 50.48 62.45 -1.94
N ALA A 123 50.26 62.60 -3.25
CA ALA A 123 50.99 63.51 -4.12
C ALA A 123 50.29 64.87 -4.34
N ALA A 124 49.07 65.02 -3.81
CA ALA A 124 48.32 66.27 -3.76
C ALA A 124 48.48 66.93 -2.37
#